data_AF-A0A349Z925-F1
#
_entry.id   AF-A0A349Z925-F1
#
_cell.length_a   1.000
_cell.length_b   1.000
_cell.length_c   1.000
_cell.angle_alpha   90.00
_cell.angle_beta   90.00
_cell.angle_gamma   90.00
#
_symmetry.space_group_name_H-M   'P 1'
#
loop_
_entity.id
_entity.type
_entity.pdbx_description
1 polymer ?
#
loop_
_entity_poly.entity_id
_entity_poly.type
_entity_poly.pdbx_seq_one_letter_code
_entity_poly.pdbx_strand_id
1 'polypeptide(L)'
;TNLIGMGVLPLEFKPGTTRKTLELDGTETYDVIGEHIPGNTLTLVIHRANGETVEVPVTSRLDTFEEVSIYSAGGVLQRFAKDFLEAEAN
;
A
#
# COMPACT_ATOMS: atom_id res chain seq x y z
N THR A 1 7.19 6.46 8.08
CA THR A 1 7.79 7.47 7.16
C THR A 1 6.72 8.35 6.50
N ASN A 2 7.10 9.47 5.83
CA ASN A 2 6.17 10.48 5.29
C ASN A 2 4.97 9.90 4.52
N LEU A 3 5.18 8.89 3.66
CA LEU A 3 4.11 8.27 2.86
C LEU A 3 3.02 7.64 3.74
N ILE A 4 3.41 6.82 4.71
CA ILE A 4 2.50 6.17 5.66
C ILE A 4 1.75 7.23 6.48
N GLY A 5 2.47 8.28 6.92
CA GLY A 5 1.87 9.41 7.64
C GLY A 5 0.80 10.16 6.82
N MET A 6 0.89 10.13 5.50
CA MET A 6 -0.09 10.70 4.58
C MET A 6 -1.20 9.71 4.17
N GLY A 7 -1.22 8.49 4.72
CA GLY A 7 -2.20 7.46 4.35
C GLY A 7 -1.88 6.74 3.03
N VAL A 8 -0.65 6.87 2.52
CA VAL A 8 -0.21 6.22 1.27
C VAL A 8 0.46 4.88 1.60
N LEU A 9 0.06 3.80 0.93
CA LEU A 9 0.65 2.46 1.06
C LEU A 9 1.99 2.37 0.30
N PRO A 10 3.14 2.22 0.98
CA PRO A 10 4.41 2.03 0.29
C PRO A 10 4.59 0.57 -0.14
N LEU A 11 4.78 0.36 -1.43
CA LEU A 11 5.03 -0.96 -2.02
C LEU A 11 6.41 -1.01 -2.67
N GLU A 12 7.06 -2.16 -2.57
CA GLU A 12 8.38 -2.41 -3.13
C GLU A 12 8.36 -3.66 -4.02
N PHE A 13 8.89 -3.56 -5.24
CA PHE A 13 9.09 -4.73 -6.09
C PHE A 13 10.10 -5.71 -5.48
N LYS A 14 9.90 -7.01 -5.68
CA LYS A 14 10.89 -8.01 -5.28
C LYS A 14 12.22 -7.80 -6.03
N PRO A 15 13.36 -8.22 -5.46
CA PRO A 15 14.66 -8.11 -6.13
C PRO A 15 14.64 -8.67 -7.56
N GLY A 16 15.25 -7.95 -8.50
CA GLY A 16 15.26 -8.31 -9.93
C GLY A 16 14.00 -7.92 -10.69
N THR A 17 12.92 -7.51 -10.01
CA THR A 17 11.71 -6.96 -10.64
C THR A 17 11.76 -5.44 -10.59
N THR A 18 11.49 -4.82 -11.73
CA THR A 18 11.39 -3.36 -11.86
C THR A 18 10.27 -3.01 -12.83
N ARG A 19 9.89 -1.73 -12.87
CA ARG A 19 8.93 -1.24 -13.89
C ARG A 19 9.36 -1.56 -15.33
N LYS A 20 10.67 -1.66 -15.60
CA LYS A 20 11.20 -1.94 -16.95
C LYS A 20 11.10 -3.42 -17.30
N THR A 21 11.38 -4.30 -16.34
CA THR A 21 11.28 -5.75 -16.57
C THR A 21 9.83 -6.22 -16.69
N LEU A 22 8.89 -5.43 -16.16
CA LEU A 22 7.44 -5.63 -16.32
C LEU A 22 6.86 -4.89 -17.53
N GLU A 23 7.71 -4.14 -18.25
CA GLU A 23 7.36 -3.34 -19.43
C GLU A 23 6.22 -2.33 -19.16
N LEU A 24 6.21 -1.75 -17.96
CA LEU A 24 5.17 -0.77 -17.58
C LEU A 24 5.37 0.54 -18.32
N ASP A 25 4.37 0.95 -19.08
CA ASP A 25 4.36 2.19 -19.85
C ASP A 25 3.49 3.30 -19.22
N GLY A 26 2.69 2.95 -18.22
CA GLY A 26 1.83 3.88 -17.47
C GLY A 26 0.39 3.95 -17.98
N THR A 27 0.03 3.15 -18.99
CA THR A 27 -1.35 3.02 -19.47
C THR A 27 -2.17 1.99 -18.67
N GLU A 28 -1.51 1.21 -17.82
CA GLU A 28 -2.14 0.14 -17.03
C GLU A 28 -2.93 0.68 -15.83
N THR A 29 -3.90 -0.11 -15.38
CA THR A 29 -4.54 0.08 -14.08
C THR A 29 -4.09 -1.00 -13.10
N TYR A 30 -4.12 -0.71 -11.81
CA TYR A 30 -3.51 -1.55 -10.79
C TYR A 30 -4.49 -1.84 -9.65
N ASP A 31 -4.57 -3.11 -9.24
CA ASP A 31 -5.15 -3.51 -7.96
C ASP A 31 -4.06 -4.05 -7.04
N VAL A 32 -4.30 -3.94 -5.74
CA VAL A 32 -3.41 -4.49 -4.71
C VAL A 32 -4.23 -5.41 -3.83
N ILE A 33 -3.88 -6.70 -3.83
CA ILE A 33 -4.60 -7.75 -3.10
C ILE A 33 -3.71 -8.31 -1.99
N GLY A 34 -4.30 -8.48 -0.81
CA GLY A 34 -3.68 -9.14 0.33
C GLY A 34 -3.96 -8.42 1.64
N GLU A 35 -3.52 -9.02 2.73
CA GLU A 35 -3.74 -8.50 4.08
C GLU A 35 -2.61 -7.54 4.49
N HIS A 36 -2.98 -6.40 5.05
CA HIS A 36 -2.06 -5.38 5.55
C HIS A 36 -1.47 -5.79 6.91
N ILE A 37 -0.53 -6.74 6.88
CA ILE A 37 0.26 -7.19 8.04
C ILE A 37 1.69 -6.62 7.88
N PRO A 38 2.42 -6.32 8.97
CA PRO A 38 3.77 -5.79 8.87
C PRO A 38 4.71 -6.65 8.01
N GLY A 39 5.38 -6.02 7.03
CA GLY A 39 6.35 -6.65 6.13
C GLY A 39 5.77 -7.69 5.17
N ASN A 40 4.44 -7.81 5.06
CA ASN A 40 3.81 -8.88 4.28
C ASN A 40 4.05 -8.76 2.77
N THR A 41 3.98 -9.88 2.07
CA THR A 41 3.94 -9.89 0.61
C THR A 41 2.49 -9.73 0.15
N LEU A 42 2.26 -8.76 -0.73
CA LEU A 42 0.98 -8.51 -1.40
C LEU A 42 1.10 -8.87 -2.88
N THR A 43 -0.05 -9.01 -3.54
CA THR A 43 -0.12 -9.21 -4.99
C THR A 43 -0.51 -7.91 -5.66
N LEU A 44 0.36 -7.39 -6.51
CA LEU A 44 0.03 -6.31 -7.44
C LEU A 44 -0.57 -6.94 -8.71
N VAL A 45 -1.83 -6.64 -8.99
CA VAL A 45 -2.52 -7.06 -10.21
C VAL A 45 -2.43 -5.91 -11.21
N ILE A 46 -1.80 -6.15 -12.34
CA ILE A 46 -1.56 -5.16 -13.39
C ILE A 46 -2.51 -5.49 -14.54
N HIS A 47 -3.45 -4.58 -14.82
CA HIS A 47 -4.37 -4.69 -15.95
C HIS A 47 -3.86 -3.82 -17.10
N ARG A 48 -3.36 -4.44 -18.15
CA ARG A 48 -2.82 -3.76 -19.32
C ARG A 48 -3.94 -3.30 -20.25
N ALA A 49 -3.68 -2.24 -21.02
CA ALA A 49 -4.62 -1.70 -21.99
C ALA A 49 -4.99 -2.70 -23.11
N ASN A 50 -4.14 -3.71 -23.36
CA ASN A 50 -4.41 -4.79 -24.31
C ASN A 50 -5.36 -5.88 -23.76
N GLY A 51 -5.80 -5.77 -22.50
CA GLY A 51 -6.67 -6.72 -21.82
C GLY A 51 -5.94 -7.86 -21.10
N GLU A 52 -4.61 -7.88 -21.13
CA GLU A 52 -3.81 -8.84 -20.37
C GLU A 52 -3.75 -8.44 -18.89
N THR A 53 -3.82 -9.44 -18.00
CA THR A 53 -3.61 -9.25 -16.57
C THR A 53 -2.36 -10.00 -16.13
N VAL A 54 -1.49 -9.32 -15.38
CA VAL A 54 -0.28 -9.90 -14.79
C VAL A 54 -0.29 -9.70 -13.29
N GLU A 55 -0.03 -10.78 -12.55
CA GLU A 55 0.11 -10.74 -11.09
C GLU A 55 1.58 -10.77 -10.70
N VAL A 56 1.99 -9.82 -9.84
CA VAL A 56 3.38 -9.67 -9.41
C VAL A 56 3.44 -9.57 -7.89
N PRO A 57 4.30 -10.36 -7.21
CA PRO A 57 4.49 -10.20 -5.78
C PRO A 57 5.23 -8.90 -5.47
N VAL A 58 4.74 -8.16 -4.49
CA VAL A 58 5.35 -6.93 -3.96
C VAL A 58 5.46 -7.01 -2.44
N THR A 59 6.45 -6.37 -1.86
CA THR A 59 6.58 -6.25 -0.40
C THR A 59 5.85 -5.00 0.07
N SER A 60 4.95 -5.16 1.04
CA SER A 60 4.39 -4.04 1.80
C SER A 60 5.47 -3.49 2.74
N ARG A 61 5.77 -2.19 2.63
CA ARG A 61 6.74 -1.51 3.51
C ARG A 61 6.06 -0.82 4.70
N LEU A 62 4.93 -1.38 5.12
CA LEU A 62 4.44 -1.19 6.49
C LEU A 62 5.27 -2.11 7.37
N ASP A 63 6.30 -1.60 8.03
CA ASP A 63 7.31 -2.42 8.69
C ASP A 63 6.89 -2.74 10.16
N THR A 64 5.90 -2.03 10.71
CA THR A 64 5.41 -2.20 12.09
C THR A 64 3.87 -2.20 12.19
N PHE A 65 3.32 -2.76 13.28
CA PHE A 65 1.87 -2.71 13.56
C PHE A 65 1.36 -1.28 13.75
N GLU A 66 2.19 -0.40 14.30
CA GLU A 66 1.87 1.03 14.44
C GLU A 66 1.67 1.69 13.07
N GLU A 67 2.53 1.38 12.10
CA GLU A 67 2.39 1.86 10.73
C GLU A 67 1.14 1.31 10.03
N VAL A 68 0.81 0.04 10.26
CA VAL A 68 -0.48 -0.55 9.79
C VAL A 68 -1.67 0.21 10.37
N SER A 69 -1.63 0.53 11.66
CA SER A 69 -2.69 1.29 12.34
C SER A 69 -2.83 2.71 11.77
N ILE A 70 -1.71 3.42 11.57
CA ILE A 70 -1.70 4.77 10.97
C ILE A 70 -2.25 4.74 9.54
N TYR A 71 -1.81 3.78 8.71
CA TYR A 71 -2.29 3.62 7.34
C TYR A 71 -3.81 3.34 7.32
N SER A 72 -4.26 2.38 8.13
CA SER A 72 -5.68 2.00 8.23
C SER A 72 -6.57 3.13 8.73
N ALA A 73 -6.01 4.05 9.52
CA ALA A 73 -6.72 5.24 9.97
C ALA A 73 -6.89 6.31 8.87
N GLY A 74 -6.16 6.20 7.75
CA GLY A 74 -6.12 7.20 6.68
C GLY A 74 -4.95 8.18 6.79
N GLY A 75 -3.92 7.84 7.58
CA GLY A 75 -2.77 8.69 7.86
C GLY A 75 -2.79 9.28 9.28
N VAL A 76 -1.69 9.94 9.64
CA VAL A 76 -1.40 10.34 11.02
C VAL A 76 -2.40 11.39 11.53
N LEU A 77 -2.76 12.37 10.69
CA LEU A 77 -3.73 13.41 11.06
C LEU A 77 -5.14 12.83 11.26
N GLN A 78 -5.51 11.85 10.44
CA GLN A 78 -6.81 11.18 10.56
C GLN A 78 -6.89 10.34 11.82
N ARG A 79 -5.80 9.65 12.19
CA ARG A 79 -5.69 8.94 13.46
C ARG A 79 -5.83 9.89 14.66
N PHE A 80 -5.06 10.98 14.67
CA PHE A 80 -5.16 11.98 15.75
C PHE A 80 -6.58 12.56 15.89
N ALA A 81 -7.26 12.86 14.78
CA ALA A 81 -8.62 13.38 14.82
C ALA A 81 -9.61 12.36 15.42
N LYS A 82 -9.48 11.07 15.07
CA LYS A 82 -10.29 9.99 15.64
C LYS A 82 -10.05 9.83 17.14
N ASP A 83 -8.79 9.75 17.55
CA ASP A 83 -8.41 9.61 18.96
C ASP A 83 -8.93 10.79 19.80
N PHE A 84 -8.88 12.01 19.26
CA PHE A 84 -9.39 13.21 19.92
C PHE A 84 -10.91 13.16 20.13
N LEU A 85 -11.68 12.78 19.09
CA LEU A 85 -13.14 12.68 19.17
C LEU A 85 -13.59 11.55 20.11
N GLU A 86 -12.87 10.42 20.14
CA GLU A 86 -13.16 9.31 21.05
C GLU A 86 -12.90 9.67 22.52
N ALA A 87 -11.90 10.51 22.79
CA ALA A 87 -11.60 11.00 24.13
C ALA A 87 -12.66 11.98 24.66
N GLU A 88 -13.32 12.77 23.80
CA GLU A 88 -14.41 13.67 24.20
C GLU A 88 -15.76 12.94 24.40
N ALA A 89 -15.91 11.74 23.84
CA ALA A 89 -17.14 10.96 23.93
C ALA A 89 -17.24 10.08 25.21
N ASN A 90 -16.16 9.99 25.99
CA ASN A 90 -16.06 9.25 27.25
C ASN A 90 -15.95 10.18 28.46
#